data_AF-A0A889IS20-F1
#
_entry.id   AF-A0A889IS20-F1
#
_cell.length_a   1.000
_cell.length_b   1.000
_cell.length_c   1.000
_cell.angle_alpha   90.00
_cell.angle_beta   90.00
_cell.angle_gamma   90.00
#
_symmetry.space_group_name_H-M   'P 1'
#
loop_
_entity.id
_entity.type
_entity.pdbx_description
1 polymer ?
#
loop_
_entity_poly.entity_id
_entity_poly.type
_entity_poly.pdbx_seq_one_letter_code
_entity_poly.pdbx_strand_id
1 'polypeptide(L)'
;MDPCMGTIDRNFKCQTCGEGPGDCPGHFGHIELARPVYHAGFLVKVKKILECICVNCGKLKADLHDDDFRNRVRRADSDKKRLSIVWEYCKGKMVCESDEMKEEEENDPEKPAKPGHGGCGHFQPLIRKDGLKLYLVYKKRKGDEDDEGEGKMAQPEKRLLTAGEAHSILRKISSQDLRIMGLNERYARPEWMVLSVIPVPPPPVRPSIHSDSMRSEDDLTYKLADILKTSATLRKHDSEGAPAHVVAEIEQLLQFHVATYMDNEQAGQPRAMQKSGRPVKAIRSRLKGKEGRLRGNLMGKRVDFSARTVITGDPN
;
A
#
# COMPACT_ATOMS: atom_id res chain seq x y z
N MET A 1 -14.04 24.42 6.00
CA MET A 1 -14.00 23.36 4.97
C MET A 1 -13.99 24.02 3.62
N ASP A 2 -13.34 23.40 2.63
CA ASP A 2 -13.25 23.91 1.28
C ASP A 2 -14.64 23.90 0.59
N PRO A 3 -15.17 25.06 0.15
CA PRO A 3 -16.48 25.15 -0.50
C PRO A 3 -16.55 24.47 -1.89
N CYS A 4 -15.40 24.17 -2.51
CA CYS A 4 -15.33 23.42 -3.77
C CYS A 4 -15.53 21.91 -3.56
N MET A 5 -15.29 21.39 -2.35
CA MET A 5 -15.47 19.96 -2.06
C MET A 5 -16.93 19.57 -1.80
N GLY A 6 -17.82 20.56 -1.66
CA GLY A 6 -19.24 20.37 -1.33
C GLY A 6 -19.65 21.21 -0.14
N THR A 7 -20.97 21.34 0.04
CA THR A 7 -21.57 22.09 1.14
C THR A 7 -22.30 21.14 2.10
N ILE A 8 -22.24 21.43 3.40
CA ILE A 8 -23.08 20.77 4.43
C ILE A 8 -24.17 21.74 4.91
N ASP A 9 -23.94 23.03 4.73
CA ASP A 9 -24.84 24.08 5.19
C ASP A 9 -25.89 24.36 4.12
N ARG A 10 -27.16 24.48 4.54
CA ARG A 10 -28.29 24.76 3.67
C ARG A 10 -28.22 26.16 3.04
N ASN A 11 -27.52 27.08 3.70
CA ASN A 11 -27.40 28.46 3.24
C ASN A 11 -26.31 28.65 2.16
N PHE A 12 -25.43 27.67 1.99
CA PHE A 12 -24.33 27.74 1.04
C PHE A 12 -24.51 26.73 -0.09
N LYS A 13 -24.20 27.15 -1.31
CA LYS A 13 -24.14 26.29 -2.49
C LYS A 13 -22.70 25.83 -2.74
N CYS A 14 -22.53 24.65 -3.30
CA CYS A 14 -21.21 24.17 -3.70
C CYS A 14 -20.64 25.05 -4.82
N GLN A 15 -19.37 25.43 -4.73
CA GLN A 15 -18.71 26.24 -5.77
C GLN A 15 -18.44 25.46 -7.06
N THR A 16 -18.37 24.14 -7.00
CA THR A 16 -18.05 23.29 -8.16
C THR A 16 -19.28 22.94 -8.99
N CYS A 17 -20.37 22.49 -8.35
CA CYS A 17 -21.59 22.09 -9.06
C CYS A 17 -22.77 23.07 -8.91
N GLY A 18 -22.69 24.07 -8.02
CA GLY A 18 -23.80 25.01 -7.77
C GLY A 18 -24.97 24.42 -6.97
N GLU A 19 -24.93 23.13 -6.65
CA GLU A 19 -26.03 22.45 -5.95
C GLU A 19 -25.97 22.61 -4.42
N GLY A 20 -27.13 22.39 -3.79
CA GLY A 20 -27.29 22.34 -2.33
C GLY A 20 -26.83 21.01 -1.70
N PRO A 21 -26.90 20.88 -0.37
CA PRO A 21 -26.39 19.71 0.36
C PRO A 21 -27.14 18.38 0.09
N GLY A 22 -28.37 18.44 -0.45
CA GLY A 22 -29.15 17.25 -0.81
C GLY A 22 -28.74 16.63 -2.15
N ASP A 23 -28.43 17.48 -3.13
CA ASP A 23 -28.19 17.07 -4.52
C ASP A 23 -26.70 17.04 -4.88
N CYS A 24 -25.85 17.75 -4.13
CA CYS A 24 -24.41 17.74 -4.34
C CYS A 24 -23.80 16.36 -3.98
N PRO A 25 -23.16 15.65 -4.92
CA PRO A 25 -22.50 14.37 -4.63
C PRO A 25 -21.22 14.53 -3.77
N GLY A 26 -20.69 15.76 -3.70
CA GLY A 26 -19.39 16.07 -3.13
C GLY A 26 -18.23 15.80 -4.11
N HIS A 27 -17.18 16.60 -3.99
CA HIS A 27 -16.02 16.55 -4.89
C HIS A 27 -14.75 16.20 -4.11
N PHE A 28 -14.00 15.21 -4.58
CA PHE A 28 -12.78 14.77 -3.94
C PHE A 28 -11.69 15.84 -4.02
N GLY A 29 -10.99 16.02 -2.91
CA GLY A 29 -9.73 16.75 -2.87
C GLY A 29 -8.55 15.78 -2.92
N HIS A 30 -7.34 16.32 -2.81
CA HIS A 30 -6.14 15.52 -2.65
C HIS A 30 -5.17 16.17 -1.68
N ILE A 31 -4.35 15.37 -1.01
CA ILE A 31 -3.22 15.82 -0.20
C ILE A 31 -1.96 15.18 -0.79
N GLU A 32 -1.00 16.01 -1.17
CA GLU A 32 0.33 15.58 -1.55
C GLU A 32 1.17 15.34 -0.29
N LEU A 33 1.65 14.11 -0.12
CA LEU A 33 2.50 13.76 1.00
C LEU A 33 3.92 14.29 0.78
N ALA A 34 4.58 14.71 1.86
CA ALA A 34 5.98 15.13 1.83
C ALA A 34 6.93 14.00 1.40
N ARG A 35 6.62 12.76 1.79
CA ARG A 35 7.34 11.53 1.40
C ARG A 35 6.32 10.44 1.05
N PRO A 36 6.64 9.52 0.13
CA PRO A 36 5.78 8.37 -0.16
C PRO A 36 5.59 7.48 1.07
N VAL A 37 4.44 6.85 1.19
CA VAL A 37 4.04 6.03 2.36
C VAL A 37 3.46 4.70 1.88
N TYR A 38 3.74 3.60 2.57
CA TYR A 38 3.13 2.32 2.22
C TYR A 38 1.64 2.30 2.55
N HIS A 39 0.81 1.85 1.60
CA HIS A 39 -0.58 1.55 1.91
C HIS A 39 -0.67 0.26 2.76
N ALA A 40 -1.21 0.36 3.98
CA ALA A 40 -1.27 -0.74 4.95
C ALA A 40 -1.89 -2.04 4.38
N GLY A 41 -2.95 -1.90 3.59
CA GLY A 41 -3.63 -3.04 2.93
C GLY A 41 -2.82 -3.73 1.82
N PHE A 42 -1.83 -3.06 1.24
CA PHE A 42 -1.06 -3.59 0.10
C PHE A 42 0.37 -3.98 0.48
N LEU A 43 0.82 -3.71 1.71
CA LEU A 43 2.19 -3.96 2.15
C LEU A 43 2.67 -5.41 1.90
N VAL A 44 1.80 -6.39 2.11
CA VAL A 44 2.11 -7.82 1.83
C VAL A 44 2.27 -8.07 0.33
N LYS A 45 1.46 -7.41 -0.51
CA LYS A 45 1.51 -7.56 -1.97
C LYS A 45 2.75 -6.85 -2.54
N VAL A 46 3.07 -5.66 -2.04
CA VAL A 46 4.32 -4.94 -2.34
C VAL A 46 5.53 -5.80 -2.00
N LYS A 47 5.58 -6.39 -0.80
CA LYS A 47 6.64 -7.34 -0.41
C LYS A 47 6.78 -8.48 -1.41
N LYS A 48 5.69 -9.15 -1.78
CA LYS A 48 5.72 -10.26 -2.74
C LYS A 48 6.23 -9.82 -4.11
N ILE A 49 5.81 -8.66 -4.61
CA ILE A 49 6.26 -8.13 -5.90
C ILE A 49 7.75 -7.79 -5.87
N LEU A 50 8.22 -7.12 -4.81
CA LEU A 50 9.64 -6.83 -4.62
C LEU A 50 10.49 -8.11 -4.52
N GLU A 51 9.94 -9.21 -3.99
CA GLU A 51 10.61 -10.52 -3.99
C GLU A 51 10.59 -11.22 -5.36
N CYS A 52 9.79 -10.77 -6.32
CA CYS A 52 9.77 -11.28 -7.69
C CYS A 52 10.82 -10.61 -8.58
N ILE A 53 11.07 -9.33 -8.35
CA ILE A 53 11.94 -8.51 -9.21
C ILE A 53 13.33 -8.32 -8.59
N CYS A 54 14.26 -7.83 -9.41
CA CYS A 54 15.55 -7.36 -8.94
C CYS A 54 15.41 -6.00 -8.26
N VAL A 55 15.90 -5.87 -7.02
CA VAL A 55 15.87 -4.59 -6.27
C VAL A 55 16.71 -3.48 -6.91
N ASN A 56 17.65 -3.81 -7.79
CA ASN A 56 18.51 -2.85 -8.47
C ASN A 56 17.96 -2.43 -9.85
N CYS A 57 17.81 -3.38 -10.78
CA CYS A 57 17.38 -3.10 -12.16
C CYS A 57 15.86 -3.15 -12.37
N GLY A 58 15.08 -3.70 -11.45
CA GLY A 58 13.61 -3.80 -11.57
C GLY A 58 13.09 -4.90 -12.49
N LYS A 59 13.98 -5.68 -13.12
CA LYS A 59 13.62 -6.82 -13.99
C LYS A 59 13.07 -7.99 -13.18
N LEU A 60 12.09 -8.72 -13.72
CA LEU A 60 11.61 -9.96 -13.12
C LEU A 60 12.77 -10.96 -13.00
N LYS A 61 12.95 -11.66 -11.89
CA LYS A 61 14.07 -12.63 -11.71
C LYS A 61 13.87 -13.98 -12.40
N ALA A 62 12.70 -14.18 -13.00
CA ALA A 62 12.34 -15.38 -13.73
C ALA A 62 12.21 -15.07 -15.21
N ASP A 63 12.51 -16.07 -16.03
CA ASP A 63 12.43 -15.98 -17.48
C ASP A 63 11.41 -16.98 -18.04
N LEU A 64 10.68 -16.56 -19.07
CA LEU A 64 9.82 -17.45 -19.87
C LEU A 64 10.61 -18.42 -20.76
N HIS A 65 11.93 -18.22 -20.90
CA HIS A 65 12.81 -19.22 -21.52
C HIS A 65 12.96 -20.48 -20.67
N ASP A 66 12.73 -20.43 -19.36
CA ASP A 66 12.65 -21.64 -18.53
C ASP A 66 11.29 -22.34 -18.75
N ASP A 67 11.35 -23.55 -19.27
CA ASP A 67 10.19 -24.40 -19.53
C ASP A 67 9.36 -24.66 -18.26
N ASP A 68 10.00 -24.84 -17.10
CA ASP A 68 9.29 -25.05 -15.83
C ASP A 68 8.50 -23.79 -15.44
N PHE A 69 9.15 -22.62 -15.48
CA PHE A 69 8.49 -21.35 -15.20
C PHE A 69 7.36 -21.06 -16.18
N ARG A 70 7.60 -21.22 -17.49
CA ARG A 70 6.60 -21.00 -18.54
C ARG A 70 5.39 -21.90 -18.37
N ASN A 71 5.59 -23.18 -18.06
CA ASN A 71 4.50 -24.13 -17.83
C ASN A 71 3.70 -23.76 -16.57
N ARG A 72 4.35 -23.32 -15.50
CA ARG A 72 3.68 -22.84 -14.28
C ARG A 72 2.83 -21.60 -14.52
N VAL A 73 3.34 -20.62 -15.26
CA VAL A 73 2.61 -19.38 -15.59
C VAL A 73 1.41 -19.67 -16.50
N ARG A 74 1.54 -20.57 -17.48
CA ARG A 74 0.46 -20.97 -18.39
C ARG A 74 -0.69 -21.69 -17.68
N ARG A 75 -0.40 -22.49 -16.64
CA ARG A 75 -1.41 -23.22 -15.85
C ARG A 75 -2.22 -22.32 -14.90
N ALA A 76 -1.91 -21.03 -14.81
CA ALA A 76 -2.61 -20.13 -13.90
C ALA A 76 -3.97 -19.68 -14.48
N ASP A 77 -5.07 -20.14 -13.87
CA ASP A 77 -6.44 -19.77 -14.28
C ASP A 77 -6.83 -18.30 -14.03
N SER A 78 -6.09 -17.61 -13.15
CA SER A 78 -6.41 -16.23 -12.76
C SER A 78 -5.15 -15.45 -12.43
N ASP A 79 -5.21 -14.14 -12.63
CA ASP A 79 -4.11 -13.21 -12.35
C ASP A 79 -3.64 -13.26 -10.89
N LYS A 80 -4.58 -13.47 -9.95
CA LYS A 80 -4.25 -13.61 -8.53
C LYS A 80 -3.42 -14.88 -8.26
N LYS A 81 -3.79 -16.01 -8.87
CA LYS A 81 -3.02 -17.26 -8.77
C LYS A 81 -1.67 -17.09 -9.46
N ARG A 82 -1.64 -16.44 -10.64
CA ARG A 82 -0.42 -16.19 -11.42
C ARG A 82 0.65 -15.48 -10.59
N LEU A 83 0.29 -14.40 -9.89
CA LEU A 83 1.25 -13.70 -9.02
C LEU A 83 1.80 -14.59 -7.90
N SER A 84 0.98 -15.47 -7.31
CA SER A 84 1.45 -16.38 -6.26
C SER A 84 2.45 -17.41 -6.79
N ILE A 85 2.16 -17.97 -7.97
CA ILE A 85 3.02 -18.94 -8.66
C ILE A 85 4.35 -18.31 -9.03
N VAL A 86 4.31 -17.12 -9.63
CA VAL A 86 5.53 -16.37 -10.00
C VAL A 86 6.36 -16.05 -8.76
N TRP A 87 5.72 -15.58 -7.69
CA TRP A 87 6.39 -15.29 -6.42
C TRP A 87 7.02 -16.54 -5.79
N GLU A 88 6.33 -17.68 -5.79
CA GLU A 88 6.87 -18.94 -5.24
C GLU A 88 8.11 -19.42 -5.98
N TYR A 89 8.17 -19.19 -7.29
CA TYR A 89 9.34 -19.47 -8.11
C TYR A 89 10.46 -18.45 -7.86
N CYS A 90 10.15 -17.15 -7.83
CA CYS A 90 11.17 -16.09 -7.72
C CYS A 90 11.74 -15.89 -6.31
N LYS A 91 11.00 -16.24 -5.24
CA LYS A 91 11.43 -15.99 -3.85
C LYS A 91 12.72 -16.71 -3.48
N GLY A 92 13.06 -17.80 -4.18
CA GLY A 92 14.28 -18.58 -3.97
C GLY A 92 15.49 -18.04 -4.74
N LYS A 93 15.27 -17.23 -5.78
CA LYS A 93 16.34 -16.65 -6.60
C LYS A 93 16.95 -15.45 -5.88
N MET A 94 18.20 -15.63 -5.45
CA MET A 94 18.99 -14.63 -4.70
C MET A 94 20.03 -13.90 -5.56
N VAL A 95 20.07 -14.15 -6.86
CA VAL A 95 20.96 -13.48 -7.81
C VAL A 95 20.15 -13.08 -9.03
N CYS A 96 20.42 -11.89 -9.56
CA CYS A 96 19.86 -11.45 -10.83
C CYS A 96 20.75 -11.97 -11.96
N GLU A 97 20.38 -13.11 -12.55
CA GLU A 97 21.16 -13.81 -13.59
C GLU A 97 21.48 -12.86 -14.77
N SER A 98 22.77 -12.58 -14.99
CA SER A 98 23.26 -11.81 -16.14
C SER A 98 23.46 -12.70 -17.35
N ASP A 99 23.48 -12.08 -18.53
CA ASP A 99 23.64 -12.75 -19.82
C ASP A 99 25.09 -13.04 -20.19
N GLU A 100 25.97 -13.11 -19.19
CA GLU A 100 27.34 -13.50 -19.46
C GLU A 100 27.30 -14.93 -20.04
N MET A 101 27.51 -15.01 -21.36
CA MET A 101 27.83 -16.24 -22.06
C MET A 101 28.99 -16.83 -21.27
N LYS A 102 28.74 -17.92 -20.55
CA LYS A 102 29.85 -18.72 -20.05
C LYS A 102 30.66 -19.10 -21.28
N GLU A 103 31.89 -18.61 -21.37
CA GLU A 103 32.87 -18.94 -22.42
C GLU A 103 33.09 -20.48 -22.54
N GLU A 104 32.56 -21.28 -21.61
CA GLU A 104 32.66 -22.74 -21.60
C GLU A 104 31.60 -23.48 -22.46
N GLU A 105 30.55 -22.82 -22.96
CA GLU A 105 29.54 -23.45 -23.85
C GLU A 105 29.80 -23.21 -25.34
N GLU A 106 31.01 -22.77 -25.72
CA GLU A 106 31.34 -22.43 -27.11
C GLU A 106 31.76 -23.63 -28.00
N ASN A 107 31.57 -24.88 -27.57
CA ASN A 107 32.08 -26.06 -28.29
C ASN A 107 31.05 -27.13 -28.69
N ASP A 108 29.74 -26.83 -28.65
CA ASP A 108 28.69 -27.76 -29.12
C ASP A 108 27.74 -27.08 -30.13
N PRO A 109 27.94 -27.24 -31.45
CA PRO A 109 27.18 -26.54 -32.50
C PRO A 109 25.71 -26.97 -32.62
N GLU A 110 25.22 -27.95 -31.85
CA GLU A 110 23.84 -28.44 -31.88
C GLU A 110 22.90 -27.83 -30.83
N LYS A 111 23.39 -26.97 -29.92
CA LYS A 111 22.53 -26.30 -28.93
C LYS A 111 22.28 -24.83 -29.29
N PRO A 112 21.02 -24.41 -29.53
CA PRO A 112 20.74 -22.99 -29.70
C PRO A 112 21.11 -22.25 -28.41
N ALA A 113 21.94 -21.22 -28.53
CA ALA A 113 22.29 -20.32 -27.44
C ALA A 113 21.00 -19.82 -26.79
N LYS A 114 20.77 -20.18 -25.52
CA LYS A 114 19.58 -19.72 -24.80
C LYS A 114 19.66 -18.21 -24.69
N PRO A 115 18.66 -17.45 -25.17
CA PRO A 115 18.63 -16.01 -24.97
C PRO A 115 18.71 -15.74 -23.48
N GLY A 116 19.66 -14.91 -23.10
CA GLY A 116 19.88 -14.61 -21.70
C GLY A 116 18.71 -13.82 -21.08
N HIS A 117 18.60 -13.96 -19.76
CA HIS A 117 17.57 -13.33 -18.92
C HIS A 117 17.71 -11.79 -18.81
N GLY A 118 18.83 -11.21 -19.21
CA GLY A 118 19.23 -9.79 -19.21
C GLY A 118 19.24 -9.13 -17.84
N GLY A 119 19.67 -9.86 -16.81
CA GLY A 119 19.85 -9.34 -15.45
C GLY A 119 21.18 -8.60 -15.25
N CYS A 120 21.33 -8.01 -14.07
CA CYS A 120 22.47 -7.14 -13.74
C CYS A 120 23.51 -7.76 -12.78
N GLY A 121 23.44 -9.06 -12.49
CA GLY A 121 24.34 -9.74 -11.55
C GLY A 121 24.11 -9.42 -10.07
N HIS A 122 23.26 -8.43 -9.73
CA HIS A 122 23.08 -7.96 -8.35
C HIS A 122 22.50 -9.05 -7.43
N PHE A 123 23.13 -9.22 -6.26
CA PHE A 123 22.65 -10.13 -5.21
C PHE A 123 21.38 -9.58 -4.56
N GLN A 124 20.39 -10.45 -4.37
CA GLN A 124 19.07 -10.06 -3.92
C GLN A 124 18.94 -10.26 -2.41
N PRO A 125 18.45 -9.26 -1.67
CA PRO A 125 18.21 -9.38 -0.24
C PRO A 125 16.96 -10.23 0.05
N LEU A 126 16.90 -10.81 1.24
CA LEU A 126 15.65 -11.33 1.78
C LEU A 126 14.83 -10.16 2.34
N ILE A 127 13.60 -10.01 1.86
CA ILE A 127 12.71 -8.95 2.33
C ILE A 127 11.91 -9.46 3.52
N ARG A 128 12.04 -8.78 4.66
CA ARG A 128 11.31 -9.08 5.90
C ARG A 128 10.32 -7.97 6.20
N LYS A 129 9.11 -8.34 6.64
CA LYS A 129 8.09 -7.40 7.11
C LYS A 129 8.11 -7.39 8.63
N ASP A 130 8.09 -6.20 9.20
CA ASP A 130 7.99 -5.97 10.63
C ASP A 130 7.06 -4.77 10.87
N GLY A 131 5.86 -5.04 11.39
CA GLY A 131 4.78 -4.04 11.47
C GLY A 131 4.43 -3.40 10.12
N LEU A 132 4.64 -2.09 10.02
CA LEU A 132 4.44 -1.27 8.82
C LEU A 132 5.74 -1.04 8.01
N LYS A 133 6.85 -1.68 8.40
CA LYS A 133 8.16 -1.51 7.78
C LYS A 133 8.55 -2.76 6.96
N LEU A 134 9.30 -2.53 5.90
CA LEU A 134 9.99 -3.57 5.14
C LEU A 134 11.50 -3.42 5.33
N TYR A 135 12.19 -4.53 5.53
CA TYR A 135 13.64 -4.56 5.71
C TYR A 135 14.28 -5.45 4.65
N LEU A 136 15.40 -4.99 4.09
CA LEU A 136 16.30 -5.78 3.26
C LEU A 136 17.33 -6.43 4.17
N VAL A 137 17.49 -7.74 4.04
CA VAL A 137 18.48 -8.52 4.78
C VAL A 137 19.38 -9.22 3.77
N TYR A 138 20.63 -8.76 3.67
CA TYR A 138 21.65 -9.41 2.85
C TYR A 138 22.30 -10.53 3.65
N LYS A 139 22.41 -11.72 3.04
CA LYS A 139 23.18 -12.83 3.62
C LYS A 139 24.65 -12.60 3.28
N LYS A 140 25.55 -12.71 4.26
CA LYS A 140 27.00 -12.73 3.99
C LYS A 140 27.35 -13.94 3.13
N ARG A 141 28.32 -13.78 2.22
CA ARG A 141 28.83 -14.88 1.40
C ARG A 141 29.67 -15.79 2.29
N LYS A 142 29.65 -17.10 2.01
CA LYS A 142 30.45 -18.13 2.70
C LYS A 142 31.96 -18.06 2.38
N GLY A 143 32.45 -16.88 1.99
CA GLY A 143 33.85 -16.61 1.62
C GLY A 143 34.36 -15.27 2.13
N ASP A 144 33.54 -14.51 2.87
CA ASP A 144 33.97 -13.32 3.62
C ASP A 144 34.30 -13.70 5.08
N GLU A 145 34.75 -14.94 5.32
CA GLU A 145 35.09 -15.47 6.65
C GLU A 145 36.57 -15.22 7.03
N ASP A 146 37.40 -14.72 6.11
CA ASP A 146 38.86 -14.67 6.31
C ASP A 146 39.42 -13.31 6.78
N ASP A 147 38.61 -12.25 6.94
CA ASP A 147 39.15 -10.90 7.20
C ASP A 147 38.49 -10.11 8.33
N GLU A 148 37.91 -10.74 9.36
CA GLU A 148 37.79 -10.06 10.66
C GLU A 148 37.92 -11.05 11.82
N GLY A 149 39.04 -10.93 12.54
CA GLY A 149 39.31 -11.64 13.78
C GLY A 149 38.28 -11.40 14.88
N GLU A 150 38.19 -12.38 15.76
CA GLU A 150 37.55 -12.35 17.08
C GLU A 150 36.02 -12.17 17.12
N GLY A 151 35.32 -13.31 17.10
CA GLY A 151 34.40 -13.65 18.20
C GLY A 151 33.11 -12.86 18.37
N LYS A 152 32.67 -12.04 17.41
CA LYS A 152 31.32 -11.46 17.40
C LYS A 152 30.54 -11.99 16.21
N MET A 153 29.47 -12.75 16.49
CA MET A 153 28.44 -13.10 15.49
C MET A 153 28.02 -11.82 14.74
N ALA A 154 28.56 -11.62 13.54
CA ALA A 154 28.24 -10.48 12.70
C ALA A 154 26.77 -10.60 12.28
N GLN A 155 25.91 -9.79 12.90
CA GLN A 155 24.49 -9.78 12.58
C GLN A 155 24.31 -9.43 11.10
N PRO A 156 23.40 -10.12 10.38
CA PRO A 156 23.14 -9.80 8.98
C PRO A 156 22.67 -8.35 8.85
N GLU A 157 23.23 -7.62 7.88
CA GLU A 157 22.94 -6.20 7.68
C GLU A 157 21.45 -6.03 7.36
N LYS A 158 20.70 -5.50 8.32
CA LYS A 158 19.25 -5.24 8.23
C LYS A 158 19.04 -3.77 7.89
N ARG A 159 18.82 -3.47 6.62
CA ARG A 159 18.52 -2.11 6.13
C ARG A 159 17.03 -1.89 5.99
N LEU A 160 16.52 -0.74 6.46
CA LEU A 160 15.13 -0.34 6.22
C LEU A 160 14.94 -0.01 4.73
N LEU A 161 13.92 -0.60 4.09
CA LEU A 161 13.47 -0.21 2.76
C LEU A 161 12.40 0.87 2.89
N THR A 162 12.77 2.11 2.61
CA THR A 162 11.84 3.24 2.63
C THR A 162 10.77 3.10 1.55
N ALA A 163 9.61 3.69 1.77
CA ALA A 163 8.53 3.67 0.78
C ALA A 163 8.94 4.38 -0.53
N GLY A 164 9.77 5.42 -0.46
CA GLY A 164 10.30 6.12 -1.64
C GLY A 164 11.24 5.25 -2.48
N GLU A 165 12.12 4.48 -1.84
CA GLU A 165 12.97 3.50 -2.53
C GLU A 165 12.13 2.41 -3.19
N ALA A 166 11.18 1.82 -2.45
CA ALA A 166 10.27 0.82 -2.99
C ALA A 166 9.47 1.36 -4.19
N HIS A 167 8.95 2.58 -4.13
CA HIS A 167 8.26 3.23 -5.25
C HIS A 167 9.18 3.35 -6.47
N SER A 168 10.43 3.76 -6.27
CA SER A 168 11.41 3.91 -7.35
C SER A 168 11.76 2.56 -8.00
N ILE A 169 11.88 1.51 -7.21
CA ILE A 169 12.13 0.14 -7.70
C ILE A 169 10.91 -0.38 -8.48
N LEU A 170 9.70 -0.24 -7.92
CA LEU A 170 8.47 -0.70 -8.57
C LEU A 170 8.19 0.03 -9.89
N ARG A 171 8.63 1.29 -10.01
CA ARG A 171 8.50 2.07 -11.25
C ARG A 171 9.36 1.52 -12.40
N LYS A 172 10.49 0.88 -12.10
CA LYS A 172 11.42 0.30 -13.09
C LYS A 172 10.88 -0.95 -13.78
N ILE A 173 9.81 -1.57 -13.26
CA ILE A 173 9.25 -2.80 -13.81
C ILE A 173 8.71 -2.56 -15.21
N SER A 174 9.11 -3.40 -16.17
CA SER A 174 8.65 -3.31 -17.55
C SER A 174 7.20 -3.77 -17.72
N SER A 175 6.50 -3.26 -18.73
CA SER A 175 5.13 -3.68 -19.04
C SER A 175 5.01 -5.17 -19.38
N GLN A 176 6.08 -5.77 -19.91
CA GLN A 176 6.15 -7.21 -20.17
C GLN A 176 6.18 -8.00 -18.85
N ASP A 177 7.04 -7.62 -17.91
CA ASP A 177 7.14 -8.25 -16.59
C ASP A 177 5.84 -8.13 -15.79
N LEU A 178 5.15 -6.99 -15.89
CA LEU A 178 3.84 -6.80 -15.29
C LEU A 178 2.84 -7.85 -15.77
N ARG A 179 2.77 -8.08 -17.10
CA ARG A 179 1.87 -9.08 -17.69
C ARG A 179 2.22 -10.50 -17.23
N ILE A 180 3.51 -10.84 -17.18
CA ILE A 180 3.99 -12.15 -16.72
C ILE A 180 3.58 -12.39 -15.26
N MET A 181 3.72 -11.38 -14.39
CA MET A 181 3.29 -11.45 -12.99
C MET A 181 1.77 -11.52 -12.79
N GLY A 182 0.96 -11.28 -13.84
CA GLY A 182 -0.50 -11.15 -13.71
C GLY A 182 -0.91 -9.81 -13.09
N LEU A 183 -0.18 -8.74 -13.39
CA LEU A 183 -0.49 -7.37 -12.99
C LEU A 183 -0.95 -6.57 -14.21
N ASN A 184 -1.83 -5.59 -13.97
CA ASN A 184 -2.43 -4.80 -15.03
C ASN A 184 -1.76 -3.43 -15.13
N GLU A 185 -1.22 -3.11 -16.31
CA GLU A 185 -0.53 -1.85 -16.58
C GLU A 185 -1.45 -0.61 -16.54
N ARG A 186 -2.73 -0.76 -16.89
CA ARG A 186 -3.67 0.38 -16.99
C ARG A 186 -4.40 0.66 -15.68
N TYR A 187 -4.73 -0.37 -14.92
CA TYR A 187 -5.63 -0.24 -13.76
C TYR A 187 -4.98 -0.58 -12.43
N ALA A 188 -3.84 -1.28 -12.41
CA ALA A 188 -3.26 -1.81 -11.18
C ALA A 188 -1.73 -1.86 -11.23
N ARG A 189 -1.09 -0.73 -11.57
CA ARG A 189 0.35 -0.64 -11.56
C ARG A 189 0.94 -0.81 -10.14
N PRO A 190 2.10 -1.47 -9.99
CA PRO A 190 2.61 -1.80 -8.66
C PRO A 190 2.99 -0.59 -7.82
N GLU A 191 3.55 0.44 -8.44
CA GLU A 191 4.00 1.63 -7.73
C GLU A 191 2.84 2.41 -7.10
N TRP A 192 1.60 2.27 -7.59
CA TRP A 192 0.41 2.88 -6.99
C TRP A 192 0.02 2.26 -5.64
N MET A 193 0.62 1.13 -5.26
CA MET A 193 0.46 0.57 -3.91
C MET A 193 1.25 1.36 -2.85
N VAL A 194 2.17 2.23 -3.29
CA VAL A 194 2.83 3.23 -2.45
C VAL A 194 2.15 4.57 -2.69
N LEU A 195 1.65 5.19 -1.62
CA LEU A 195 0.90 6.43 -1.69
C LEU A 195 1.85 7.62 -1.69
N SER A 196 1.86 8.40 -2.76
CA SER A 196 2.43 9.75 -2.80
C SER A 196 1.36 10.82 -2.60
N VAL A 197 0.13 10.52 -3.02
CA VAL A 197 -1.03 11.40 -2.93
C VAL A 197 -2.18 10.64 -2.27
N ILE A 198 -2.85 11.28 -1.31
CA ILE A 198 -4.03 10.71 -0.65
C ILE A 198 -5.28 11.44 -1.13
N PRO A 199 -6.29 10.72 -1.67
CA PRO A 199 -7.57 11.33 -1.99
C PRO A 199 -8.30 11.73 -0.71
N VAL A 200 -8.76 12.98 -0.65
CA VAL A 200 -9.52 13.50 0.48
C VAL A 200 -11.01 13.33 0.17
N PRO A 201 -11.74 12.50 0.94
CA PRO A 201 -13.16 12.31 0.71
C PRO A 201 -13.94 13.61 0.97
N PRO A 202 -15.01 13.85 0.21
CA PRO A 202 -15.81 15.07 0.34
C PRO A 202 -16.63 15.09 1.64
N PRO A 203 -17.14 16.27 2.05
CA PRO A 203 -17.95 16.44 3.26
C PRO A 203 -19.11 15.44 3.45
N PRO A 204 -19.87 15.02 2.41
CA PRO A 204 -20.91 14.00 2.57
C PRO A 204 -20.42 12.63 3.10
N VAL A 205 -19.14 12.30 2.90
CA VAL A 205 -18.53 11.06 3.42
C VAL A 205 -18.05 11.22 4.87
N ARG A 206 -17.74 12.45 5.29
CA ARG A 206 -17.20 12.83 6.61
C ARG A 206 -18.03 13.97 7.23
N PRO A 207 -19.31 13.72 7.57
CA PRO A 207 -20.24 14.76 7.98
C PRO A 207 -19.87 15.38 9.33
N SER A 208 -20.00 16.70 9.45
CA SER A 208 -19.87 17.41 10.73
C SER A 208 -21.21 17.46 11.47
N ILE A 209 -21.20 17.25 12.78
CA ILE A 209 -22.37 17.37 13.65
C ILE A 209 -22.33 18.73 14.34
N HIS A 210 -23.44 19.46 14.29
CA HIS A 210 -23.62 20.71 15.01
C HIS A 210 -24.61 20.48 16.15
N SER A 211 -24.19 20.75 17.39
CA SER A 211 -25.07 20.76 18.56
C SER A 211 -24.98 22.15 19.18
N ASP A 212 -26.09 22.88 19.17
CA ASP A 212 -26.23 24.28 19.58
C ASP A 212 -25.12 25.19 19.02
N SER A 213 -24.05 25.40 19.80
CA SER A 213 -22.90 26.28 19.48
C SER A 213 -21.57 25.52 19.31
N MET A 214 -21.56 24.19 19.47
CA MET A 214 -20.38 23.34 19.31
C MET A 214 -20.46 22.54 18.01
N ARG A 215 -19.44 22.72 17.18
CA ARG A 215 -19.24 21.94 15.96
C ARG A 215 -18.27 20.80 16.23
N SER A 216 -18.74 19.57 16.06
CA SER A 216 -17.92 18.37 16.15
C SER A 216 -17.72 17.79 14.75
N GLU A 217 -16.47 17.75 14.31
CA GLU A 217 -16.09 17.16 13.03
C GLU A 217 -16.05 15.63 13.07
N ASP A 218 -16.14 14.99 11.92
CA ASP A 218 -16.00 13.53 11.80
C ASP A 218 -14.57 13.07 12.13
N ASP A 219 -14.45 11.86 12.68
CA ASP A 219 -13.18 11.17 12.98
C ASP A 219 -12.18 11.18 11.81
N LEU A 220 -12.66 11.04 10.56
CA LEU A 220 -11.81 11.08 9.37
C LEU A 220 -11.22 12.48 9.15
N THR A 221 -11.99 13.54 9.44
CA THR A 221 -11.51 14.93 9.32
C THR A 221 -10.38 15.19 10.30
N TYR A 222 -10.49 14.75 11.55
CA TYR A 222 -9.40 14.87 12.52
C TYR A 222 -8.13 14.13 12.08
N LYS A 223 -8.30 12.90 11.55
CA LYS A 223 -7.15 12.12 11.10
C LYS A 223 -6.48 12.71 9.87
N LEU A 224 -7.25 13.27 8.92
CA LEU A 224 -6.73 14.00 7.78
C LEU A 224 -5.95 15.25 8.22
N ALA A 225 -6.43 15.96 9.24
CA ALA A 225 -5.73 17.11 9.80
C ALA A 225 -4.38 16.70 10.42
N ASP A 226 -4.31 15.56 11.12
CA ASP A 226 -3.03 15.03 11.63
C ASP A 226 -2.08 14.67 10.48
N ILE A 227 -2.56 13.97 9.44
CA ILE A 227 -1.74 13.64 8.25
C ILE A 227 -1.18 14.90 7.61
N LEU A 228 -2.01 15.94 7.43
CA LEU A 228 -1.61 17.20 6.84
C LEU A 228 -0.55 17.91 7.69
N LYS A 229 -0.76 17.98 9.01
CA LYS A 229 0.20 18.58 9.95
C LYS A 229 1.53 17.86 9.94
N THR A 230 1.52 16.52 10.09
CA THR A 230 2.76 15.72 10.07
C THR A 230 3.48 15.85 8.73
N SER A 231 2.75 15.87 7.60
CA SER A 231 3.34 16.09 6.27
C SER A 231 3.98 17.47 6.16
N ALA A 232 3.30 18.54 6.62
CA ALA A 232 3.86 19.89 6.60
C ALA A 232 5.10 20.03 7.49
N THR A 233 5.06 19.45 8.70
CA THR A 233 6.22 19.38 9.61
C THR A 233 7.38 18.63 8.98
N LEU A 234 7.12 17.51 8.29
CA LEU A 234 8.15 16.75 7.58
C LEU A 234 8.79 17.59 6.46
N ARG A 235 8.01 18.31 5.64
CA ARG A 235 8.55 19.21 4.60
C ARG A 235 9.44 20.30 5.21
N LYS A 236 9.00 20.89 6.32
CA LYS A 236 9.76 21.93 7.03
C LYS A 236 11.11 21.41 7.52
N HIS A 237 11.13 20.28 8.22
CA HIS A 237 12.38 19.68 8.71
C HIS A 237 13.33 19.24 7.60
N ASP A 238 12.78 18.76 6.47
CA ASP A 238 13.59 18.42 5.28
C ASP A 238 14.24 19.69 4.70
N SER A 239 13.51 20.82 4.64
CA SER A 239 14.04 22.10 4.14
C SER A 239 15.06 22.76 5.08
N GLU A 240 14.93 22.56 6.39
CA GLU A 240 15.84 23.10 7.40
C GLU A 240 17.10 22.22 7.59
N GLY A 241 17.20 21.08 6.90
CA GLY A 241 18.34 20.18 7.02
C GLY A 241 18.39 19.46 8.37
N ALA A 242 17.24 19.11 8.94
CA ALA A 242 17.17 18.42 10.22
C ALA A 242 17.91 17.07 10.20
N PRO A 243 18.42 16.58 11.35
CA PRO A 243 19.11 15.31 11.42
C PRO A 243 18.29 14.14 10.89
N ALA A 244 18.93 13.20 10.18
CA ALA A 244 18.25 12.09 9.51
C ALA A 244 17.39 11.21 10.44
N HIS A 245 17.79 11.05 11.71
CA HIS A 245 17.00 10.28 12.68
C HIS A 245 15.66 10.96 13.02
N VAL A 246 15.64 12.29 13.14
CA VAL A 246 14.42 13.07 13.40
C VAL A 246 13.46 12.98 12.21
N VAL A 247 13.99 13.13 10.99
CA VAL A 247 13.20 12.99 9.75
C VAL A 247 12.59 11.59 9.67
N ALA A 248 13.36 10.54 10.00
CA ALA A 248 12.90 9.16 10.00
C ALA A 248 11.80 8.89 11.05
N GLU A 249 11.84 9.53 12.22
CA GLU A 249 10.79 9.43 13.23
C GLU A 249 9.48 10.09 12.76
N ILE A 250 9.57 11.28 12.16
CA ILE A 250 8.40 11.98 11.61
C ILE A 250 7.82 11.22 10.41
N GLU A 251 8.66 10.62 9.56
CA GLU A 251 8.22 9.75 8.47
C GLU A 251 7.46 8.52 9.00
N GLN A 252 7.94 7.91 10.08
CA GLN A 252 7.24 6.80 10.74
C GLN A 252 5.90 7.23 11.33
N LEU A 253 5.84 8.42 11.91
CA LEU A 253 4.60 9.00 12.40
C LEU A 253 3.60 9.23 11.25
N LEU A 254 4.05 9.76 10.12
CA LEU A 254 3.22 9.94 8.93
C LEU A 254 2.67 8.58 8.44
N GLN A 255 3.53 7.56 8.35
CA GLN A 255 3.15 6.19 7.99
C GLN A 255 2.09 5.62 8.94
N PHE A 256 2.20 5.89 10.24
CA PHE A 256 1.21 5.49 11.24
C PHE A 256 -0.13 6.21 11.05
N HIS A 257 -0.12 7.52 10.80
CA HIS A 257 -1.35 8.28 10.58
C HIS A 257 -2.11 7.81 9.34
N VAL A 258 -1.40 7.59 8.23
CA VAL A 258 -1.99 7.08 6.99
C VAL A 258 -2.50 5.64 7.14
N ALA A 259 -1.75 4.78 7.83
CA ALA A 259 -2.18 3.40 8.08
C ALA A 259 -3.48 3.35 8.92
N THR A 260 -3.51 4.07 10.04
CA THR A 260 -4.68 4.10 10.95
C THR A 260 -5.88 4.86 10.39
N TYR A 261 -5.68 5.75 9.41
CA TYR A 261 -6.76 6.35 8.63
C TYR A 261 -7.53 5.31 7.82
N MET A 262 -6.81 4.38 7.18
CA MET A 262 -7.41 3.30 6.40
C MET A 262 -7.94 2.17 7.29
N ASP A 263 -7.12 1.73 8.25
CA ASP A 263 -7.40 0.61 9.14
C ASP A 263 -6.78 0.81 10.54
N ASN A 264 -7.63 1.13 11.52
CA ASN A 264 -7.21 1.36 12.91
C ASN A 264 -7.23 0.08 13.77
N GLU A 265 -7.62 -1.06 13.21
CA GLU A 265 -7.73 -2.33 13.94
C GLU A 265 -6.63 -3.33 13.53
N GLN A 266 -5.55 -2.82 12.94
CA GLN A 266 -4.44 -3.65 12.48
C GLN A 266 -3.71 -4.32 13.65
N ALA A 267 -3.50 -5.63 13.54
CA ALA A 267 -2.79 -6.41 14.55
C ALA A 267 -1.32 -5.96 14.70
N GLY A 268 -0.85 -5.86 15.94
CA GLY A 268 0.53 -5.49 16.26
C GLY A 268 0.87 -4.01 16.06
N GLN A 269 -0.14 -3.14 15.95
CA GLN A 269 0.02 -1.69 15.91
C GLN A 269 -0.82 -1.02 17.00
N PRO A 270 -0.36 0.09 17.59
CA PRO A 270 -1.15 0.84 18.56
C PRO A 270 -2.38 1.45 17.87
N ARG A 271 -3.49 1.54 18.59
CA ARG A 271 -4.72 2.14 18.06
C ARG A 271 -4.65 3.66 18.18
N ALA A 272 -5.00 4.36 17.12
CA ALA A 272 -5.23 5.80 17.18
C ALA A 272 -6.48 6.08 18.02
N MET A 273 -6.33 6.89 19.06
CA MET A 273 -7.39 7.32 19.95
C MET A 273 -7.72 8.80 19.74
N GLN A 274 -8.97 9.16 19.98
CA GLN A 274 -9.38 10.55 20.13
C GLN A 274 -8.94 11.11 21.48
N LYS A 275 -9.04 12.44 21.64
CA LYS A 275 -8.81 13.11 22.94
C LYS A 275 -9.67 12.55 24.07
N SER A 276 -10.84 11.99 23.76
CA SER A 276 -11.75 11.33 24.69
C SER A 276 -11.34 9.90 25.07
N GLY A 277 -10.24 9.36 24.53
CA GLY A 277 -9.82 7.97 24.72
C GLY A 277 -10.55 6.96 23.83
N ARG A 278 -11.60 7.38 23.11
CA ARG A 278 -12.32 6.51 22.16
C ARG A 278 -11.46 6.23 20.91
N PRO A 279 -11.40 4.98 20.41
CA PRO A 279 -10.71 4.68 19.15
C PRO A 279 -11.31 5.43 17.95
N VAL A 280 -10.45 5.98 17.09
CA VAL A 280 -10.85 6.66 15.85
C VAL A 280 -11.49 5.67 14.87
N LYS A 281 -12.66 6.01 14.33
CA LYS A 281 -13.38 5.16 13.37
C LYS A 281 -12.85 5.32 11.93
N ALA A 282 -11.90 4.46 11.56
CA ALA A 282 -11.27 4.39 10.24
C ALA A 282 -12.23 4.00 9.09
N ILE A 283 -11.76 4.09 7.84
CA ILE A 283 -12.55 3.75 6.65
C ILE A 283 -12.98 2.29 6.67
N ARG A 284 -12.06 1.35 6.95
CA ARG A 284 -12.37 -0.09 6.95
C ARG A 284 -13.46 -0.46 7.97
N SER A 285 -13.44 0.14 9.15
CA SER A 285 -14.44 -0.15 10.20
C SER A 285 -15.83 0.44 9.89
N ARG A 286 -15.92 1.44 9.00
CA ARG A 286 -17.22 1.92 8.47
C ARG A 286 -17.83 0.96 7.45
N LEU A 287 -17.01 0.17 6.75
CA LEU A 287 -17.47 -0.77 5.72
C LEU A 287 -17.85 -2.14 6.28
N LYS A 288 -17.07 -2.65 7.24
CA LYS A 288 -17.24 -3.98 7.83
C LYS A 288 -18.16 -3.98 9.06
N GLY A 289 -18.60 -5.16 9.48
CA GLY A 289 -19.40 -5.36 10.69
C GLY A 289 -20.91 -5.37 10.44
N LYS A 290 -21.67 -5.62 11.51
CA LYS A 290 -23.14 -5.71 11.46
C LYS A 290 -23.79 -4.37 11.10
N GLU A 291 -23.27 -3.30 11.69
CA GLU A 291 -23.70 -1.91 11.45
C GLU A 291 -22.85 -1.19 10.38
N GLY A 292 -21.96 -1.92 9.70
CA GLY A 292 -21.16 -1.37 8.61
C GLY A 292 -22.00 -1.14 7.36
N ARG A 293 -21.53 -0.27 6.45
CA ARG A 293 -22.31 0.13 5.27
C ARG A 293 -22.75 -1.04 4.39
N LEU A 294 -21.94 -2.09 4.24
CA LEU A 294 -22.31 -3.25 3.42
C LEU A 294 -23.56 -3.97 3.97
N ARG A 295 -23.55 -4.37 5.23
CA ARG A 295 -24.66 -5.12 5.82
C ARG A 295 -25.81 -4.22 6.26
N GLY A 296 -25.50 -3.11 6.94
CA GLY A 296 -26.48 -2.22 7.54
C GLY A 296 -27.10 -1.21 6.59
N ASN A 297 -26.44 -0.87 5.47
CA ASN A 297 -26.95 0.13 4.54
C ASN A 297 -27.15 -0.41 3.12
N LEU A 298 -26.53 -1.51 2.69
CA LEU A 298 -26.76 -2.04 1.33
C LEU A 298 -27.62 -3.30 1.33
N MET A 299 -27.49 -4.18 2.32
CA MET A 299 -28.28 -5.42 2.40
C MET A 299 -29.58 -5.30 3.21
N GLY A 300 -29.66 -4.38 4.17
CA GLY A 300 -30.86 -4.20 5.01
C GLY A 300 -31.05 -2.74 5.39
N LYS A 301 -31.78 -2.00 4.56
CA LYS A 301 -32.12 -0.58 4.83
C LYS A 301 -33.43 -0.47 5.60
N ARG A 302 -33.55 0.59 6.39
CA ARG A 302 -34.87 1.05 6.86
C ARG A 302 -35.64 1.58 5.65
N VAL A 303 -36.94 1.30 5.61
CA VAL A 303 -37.83 1.72 4.53
C VAL A 303 -38.92 2.61 5.10
N ASP A 304 -39.26 3.64 4.33
CA ASP A 304 -40.42 4.48 4.60
C ASP A 304 -41.71 3.71 4.32
N PHE A 305 -42.86 4.27 4.75
CA PHE A 305 -44.18 3.66 4.56
C PHE A 305 -44.32 2.25 5.17
N SER A 306 -43.69 2.04 6.33
CA SER A 306 -43.81 0.80 7.11
C SER A 306 -44.29 1.10 8.53
N ALA A 307 -45.14 0.22 9.06
CA ALA A 307 -45.62 0.27 10.44
C ALA A 307 -45.33 -1.08 11.12
N ARG A 308 -45.09 -1.05 12.43
CA ARG A 308 -44.93 -2.24 13.26
C ARG A 308 -45.97 -2.18 14.38
N THR A 309 -46.83 -3.18 14.44
CA THR A 309 -47.78 -3.38 15.53
C THR A 309 -47.72 -4.83 16.04
N VAL A 310 -48.21 -5.06 17.25
CA VAL A 310 -48.38 -6.41 17.79
C VAL A 310 -49.57 -7.05 17.09
N ILE A 311 -49.42 -8.30 16.64
CA ILE A 311 -50.53 -9.06 16.04
C ILE A 311 -51.49 -9.54 17.14
N THR A 312 -52.78 -9.59 16.85
CA THR A 312 -53.81 -10.17 17.73
C THR A 312 -54.67 -11.10 16.88
N GLY A 313 -55.12 -12.22 17.45
CA GLY A 313 -55.98 -13.17 16.75
C GLY A 313 -57.41 -12.62 16.63
N ASP A 314 -57.96 -12.64 15.42
CA ASP A 314 -59.34 -12.23 15.13
C ASP A 314 -60.15 -13.49 14.70
N PRO A 315 -61.15 -13.92 15.49
CA PRO A 315 -61.97 -15.10 15.21
C PRO A 315 -63.25 -14.82 14.40
N ASN A 316 -63.54 -13.57 14.02
CA ASN A 316 -64.74 -13.21 13.23
C ASN A 316 -64.74 -13.80 11.82
#